data_AF-A0A962UAR3-F1
#
_entry.id   AF-A0A962UAR3-F1
#
_cell.length_a   1.000
_cell.length_b   1.000
_cell.length_c   1.000
_cell.angle_alpha   90.00
_cell.angle_beta   90.00
_cell.angle_gamma   90.00
#
_symmetry.space_group_name_H-M   'P 1'
#
loop_
_entity.id
_entity.type
_entity.pdbx_description
1 polymer ?
#
loop_
_entity_poly.entity_id
_entity_poly.type
_entity_poly.pdbx_seq_one_letter_code
_entity_poly.pdbx_strand_id
1 'polypeptide(L)'
;MEIRTEHRTVTVHELTVGQMREYLAQAESQRQVLLDPVIDLLFEDCSLRDVVAMTDLELPDFDTMTPADIQQVIDACRERNPHFFGMARRSRELIERLASQTSTAA
;
A
#
# COMPACT_ATOMS: atom_id res chain seq x y z
N MET A 1 -0.12 -7.13 15.55
CA MET A 1 -1.50 -7.65 15.58
C MET A 1 -1.53 -8.84 14.66
N GLU A 2 -2.02 -9.97 15.13
CA GLU A 2 -2.12 -11.17 14.30
C GLU A 2 -3.55 -11.32 13.78
N ILE A 3 -3.69 -11.65 12.51
CA ILE A 3 -4.96 -11.99 11.88
C ILE A 3 -4.84 -13.32 11.16
N ARG A 4 -5.97 -14.03 11.04
CA ARG A 4 -6.05 -15.31 10.31
C ARG A 4 -6.87 -15.09 9.05
N THR A 5 -6.27 -15.33 7.89
CA THR A 5 -6.96 -15.47 6.61
C THR A 5 -7.30 -16.93 6.37
N GLU A 6 -7.96 -17.28 5.26
CA GLU A 6 -8.21 -18.70 4.95
C GLU A 6 -6.90 -19.49 4.75
N HIS A 7 -5.86 -18.82 4.25
CA HIS A 7 -4.64 -19.46 3.79
C HIS A 7 -3.50 -19.42 4.82
N ARG A 8 -3.47 -18.42 5.72
CA ARG A 8 -2.38 -18.27 6.70
C ARG A 8 -2.69 -17.30 7.85
N THR A 9 -1.81 -17.29 8.84
CA THR A 9 -1.72 -16.20 9.82
C THR A 9 -0.82 -15.10 9.25
N VAL A 10 -1.22 -13.84 9.46
CA VAL A 10 -0.47 -12.65 9.04
C VAL A 10 -0.26 -11.74 10.26
N THR A 11 0.97 -11.24 10.41
CA THR A 11 1.35 -10.30 11.46
C THR A 11 1.39 -8.89 10.92
N VAL A 12 0.43 -8.07 11.32
CA VAL A 12 0.38 -6.63 11.02
C VAL A 12 1.12 -5.83 12.08
N HIS A 13 2.01 -4.94 11.68
CA HIS A 13 2.76 -4.06 12.57
C HIS A 13 2.53 -2.59 12.24
N GLU A 14 2.80 -1.73 13.23
CA GLU A 14 2.71 -0.28 13.06
C GLU A 14 4.02 0.26 12.49
N LEU A 15 3.93 1.10 11.48
CA LEU A 15 5.07 1.75 10.87
C LEU A 15 5.52 2.93 11.73
N THR A 16 6.81 2.98 12.03
CA THR A 16 7.45 4.20 12.50
C THR A 16 7.58 5.21 11.36
N VAL A 17 7.68 6.50 11.70
CA VAL A 17 7.93 7.55 10.69
C VAL A 17 9.26 7.32 9.95
N GLY A 18 10.24 6.70 10.60
CA GLY A 18 11.51 6.31 9.98
C GLY A 18 11.30 5.27 8.87
N GLN A 19 10.57 4.20 9.17
CA GLN A 19 10.22 3.17 8.19
C GLN A 19 9.35 3.72 7.05
N MET A 20 8.41 4.62 7.33
CA MET A 20 7.62 5.28 6.26
C MET A 20 8.51 6.09 5.32
N ARG A 21 9.50 6.83 5.84
CA ARG A 21 10.45 7.59 5.01
C ARG A 21 11.30 6.69 4.15
N GLU A 22 11.81 5.61 4.72
CA GLU A 22 12.64 4.64 4.01
C GLU A 22 11.84 3.95 2.90
N TYR A 23 10.61 3.52 3.20
CA TYR A 23 9.68 2.97 2.22
C TYR A 23 9.43 3.92 1.04
N LEU A 24 9.10 5.19 1.32
CA LEU A 24 8.87 6.19 0.28
C LEU A 24 10.12 6.42 -0.58
N ALA A 25 11.31 6.51 0.03
CA ALA A 25 12.57 6.66 -0.70
C ALA A 25 12.87 5.46 -1.61
N GLN A 26 12.57 4.24 -1.15
CA GLN A 26 12.72 3.03 -1.95
C GLN A 26 11.78 3.04 -3.16
N ALA A 27 10.52 3.43 -2.98
CA ALA A 27 9.55 3.55 -4.07
C ALA A 27 10.03 4.52 -5.16
N GLU A 28 10.68 5.62 -4.79
CA GLU A 28 11.26 6.57 -5.76
C GLU A 28 12.43 5.99 -6.55
N SER A 29 13.26 5.15 -5.91
CA SER A 29 14.40 4.50 -6.56
C SER A 29 13.98 3.40 -7.55
N GLN A 30 12.81 2.79 -7.33
CA GLN A 30 12.25 1.71 -8.15
C GLN A 30 11.41 2.21 -9.34
N ARG A 31 11.41 3.52 -9.64
CA ARG A 31 10.65 4.14 -10.76
C ARG A 31 10.92 3.56 -12.17
N GLN A 32 11.89 2.66 -12.33
CA GLN A 32 12.19 1.96 -13.59
C GLN A 32 11.48 0.61 -13.73
N VAL A 33 10.79 0.14 -12.69
CA VAL A 33 9.98 -1.09 -12.76
C VAL A 33 8.70 -0.78 -13.54
N LEU A 34 8.40 -1.59 -14.56
CA LEU A 34 7.12 -1.54 -15.27
C LEU A 34 5.98 -1.67 -14.25
N LEU A 35 4.97 -0.82 -14.37
CA LEU A 35 3.78 -0.86 -13.53
C LEU A 35 3.14 -2.25 -13.64
N ASP A 36 2.92 -2.90 -12.50
CA ASP A 36 2.21 -4.18 -12.41
C ASP A 36 0.79 -3.88 -11.88
N PRO A 37 -0.25 -4.00 -12.71
CA PRO A 37 -1.61 -3.66 -12.30
C PRO A 37 -2.13 -4.48 -11.11
N VAL A 38 -1.67 -5.72 -10.92
CA VAL A 38 -2.11 -6.57 -9.81
C VAL A 38 -1.46 -6.09 -8.50
N ILE A 39 -0.18 -5.74 -8.55
CA ILE A 39 0.55 -5.24 -7.38
C ILE A 39 0.16 -3.81 -7.04
N ASP A 40 0.03 -2.95 -8.05
CA ASP A 40 -0.01 -1.51 -7.86
C ASP A 40 -1.45 -0.94 -7.86
N LEU A 41 -2.42 -1.61 -8.51
CA LEU A 41 -3.75 -1.05 -8.78
C LEU A 41 -4.93 -1.95 -8.39
N LEU A 42 -4.69 -3.17 -7.90
CA LEU A 42 -5.78 -4.11 -7.58
C LEU A 42 -6.74 -3.58 -6.51
N PHE A 43 -6.24 -2.75 -5.59
CA PHE A 43 -7.03 -2.12 -4.53
C PHE A 43 -6.95 -0.59 -4.64
N GLU A 44 -8.06 0.07 -4.34
CA GLU A 44 -8.20 1.53 -4.51
C GLU A 44 -7.35 2.33 -3.51
N ASP A 45 -7.25 1.83 -2.27
CA ASP A 45 -6.67 2.58 -1.17
C ASP A 45 -5.15 2.41 -1.02
N CYS A 46 -4.60 1.28 -1.44
CA CYS A 46 -3.19 0.90 -1.28
C CYS A 46 -2.77 -0.18 -2.28
N SER A 47 -1.47 -0.27 -2.55
CA SER A 47 -0.82 -1.34 -3.32
C SER A 47 -0.48 -2.55 -2.43
N LEU A 48 -0.18 -3.69 -3.05
CA LEU A 48 0.35 -4.86 -2.33
C LEU A 48 1.74 -4.59 -1.73
N ARG A 49 2.52 -3.65 -2.29
CA ARG A 49 3.79 -3.21 -1.70
C ARG A 49 3.58 -2.47 -0.39
N ASP A 50 2.51 -1.67 -0.29
CA ASP A 50 2.13 -1.02 0.96
C ASP A 50 1.78 -2.08 2.02
N VAL A 51 1.07 -3.15 1.63
CA VAL A 51 0.73 -4.25 2.54
C VAL A 51 1.99 -4.95 3.06
N VAL A 52 2.95 -5.27 2.19
CA VAL A 52 4.25 -5.85 2.58
C VAL A 52 4.96 -4.97 3.61
N ALA A 53 4.94 -3.64 3.42
CA ALA A 53 5.60 -2.73 4.35
C ALA A 53 5.03 -2.79 5.78
N MET A 54 3.76 -3.18 5.95
CA MET A 54 3.06 -3.23 7.24
C MET A 54 2.88 -4.64 7.79
N THR A 55 3.37 -5.66 7.08
CA THR A 55 3.12 -7.07 7.41
C THR A 55 4.37 -7.94 7.35
N ASP A 56 4.23 -9.21 7.73
CA ASP A 56 5.22 -10.26 7.52
C ASP A 56 5.03 -11.01 6.19
N LEU A 57 4.21 -10.48 5.27
CA LEU A 57 4.02 -11.02 3.93
C LEU A 57 5.12 -10.53 2.98
N GLU A 58 5.45 -11.37 2.01
CA GLU A 58 6.25 -11.02 0.85
C GLU A 58 5.38 -11.07 -0.44
N LEU A 59 5.83 -10.43 -1.52
CA LEU A 59 5.06 -10.39 -2.77
C LEU A 59 4.62 -11.78 -3.28
N PRO A 60 5.47 -12.83 -3.24
CA PRO A 60 5.06 -14.18 -3.68
C PRO A 60 3.95 -14.80 -2.82
N ASP A 61 3.72 -14.32 -1.59
CA ASP A 61 2.68 -14.86 -0.73
C ASP A 61 1.28 -14.56 -1.28
N PHE A 62 1.12 -13.44 -2.00
CA PHE A 62 -0.18 -13.02 -2.56
C PHE A 62 -0.67 -13.92 -3.70
N ASP A 63 0.21 -14.67 -4.36
CA ASP A 63 -0.14 -15.54 -5.50
C ASP A 63 -1.15 -16.63 -5.13
N THR A 64 -1.23 -16.96 -3.83
CA THR A 64 -2.14 -17.98 -3.28
C THR A 64 -3.34 -17.39 -2.54
N MET A 65 -3.39 -16.07 -2.39
CA MET A 65 -4.44 -15.40 -1.62
C MET A 65 -5.53 -14.86 -2.55
N THR A 66 -6.79 -14.98 -2.12
CA THR A 66 -7.88 -14.33 -2.83
C THR A 66 -7.90 -12.83 -2.54
N PRO A 67 -8.48 -11.98 -3.41
CA PRO A 67 -8.67 -10.56 -3.09
C PRO A 67 -9.44 -10.33 -1.79
N ALA A 68 -10.36 -11.25 -1.42
CA ALA A 68 -11.10 -11.17 -0.16
C ALA A 68 -10.21 -11.48 1.06
N ASP A 69 -9.27 -12.42 0.96
CA ASP A 69 -8.27 -12.64 2.01
C ASP A 69 -7.37 -11.43 2.19
N ILE A 70 -6.92 -10.86 1.08
CA ILE A 70 -6.05 -9.67 1.10
C ILE A 70 -6.81 -8.47 1.66
N GLN A 71 -8.10 -8.32 1.36
CA GLN A 71 -8.92 -7.25 1.91
C GLN A 71 -8.99 -7.31 3.44
N GLN A 72 -9.08 -8.50 4.04
CA GLN A 72 -9.03 -8.66 5.50
C GLN A 72 -7.69 -8.19 6.07
N VAL A 73 -6.59 -8.43 5.36
CA VAL A 73 -5.26 -7.92 5.73
C VAL A 73 -5.20 -6.40 5.61
N ILE A 74 -5.73 -5.83 4.53
CA ILE A 74 -5.77 -4.37 4.31
C ILE A 74 -6.57 -3.70 5.42
N ASP A 75 -7.69 -4.26 5.84
CA ASP A 75 -8.52 -3.69 6.90
C ASP A 75 -7.78 -3.67 8.25
N ALA A 76 -7.05 -4.76 8.55
CA ALA A 76 -6.18 -4.84 9.71
C ALA A 76 -4.99 -3.85 9.64
N CYS A 77 -4.37 -3.70 8.46
CA CYS A 77 -3.35 -2.68 8.21
C CYS A 77 -3.91 -1.28 8.44
N ARG A 78 -5.14 -1.00 7.99
CA ARG A 78 -5.80 0.30 8.14
C ARG A 78 -6.10 0.62 9.60
N GLU A 79 -6.59 -0.36 10.36
CA GLU A 79 -6.82 -0.20 11.80
C GLU A 79 -5.52 0.11 12.54
N ARG A 80 -4.42 -0.58 12.20
CA ARG A 80 -3.14 -0.41 12.89
C ARG A 80 -2.34 0.81 12.43
N ASN A 81 -2.49 1.23 11.18
CA ASN A 81 -1.72 2.31 10.54
C ASN A 81 -2.60 3.44 9.96
N PRO A 82 -3.57 4.01 10.70
CA PRO A 82 -4.53 4.97 10.15
C PRO A 82 -3.86 6.23 9.56
N HIS A 83 -2.72 6.64 10.13
CA HIS A 83 -1.96 7.80 9.64
C HIS A 83 -1.27 7.56 8.31
N PHE A 84 -0.83 6.32 8.04
CA PHE A 84 -0.26 5.94 6.74
C PHE A 84 -1.30 6.06 5.63
N PHE A 85 -2.46 5.44 5.80
CA PHE A 85 -3.57 5.52 4.83
C PHE A 85 -4.07 6.95 4.64
N GLY A 86 -4.17 7.72 5.74
CA GLY A 86 -4.51 9.14 5.66
C GLY A 86 -3.48 9.95 4.88
N MET A 87 -2.19 9.66 5.04
CA MET A 87 -1.12 10.29 4.26
C MET A 87 -1.21 9.90 2.78
N ALA A 88 -1.33 8.62 2.47
CA ALA A 88 -1.45 8.11 1.10
C ALA A 88 -2.62 8.76 0.35
N ARG A 89 -3.79 8.86 0.98
CA ARG A 89 -4.96 9.55 0.41
C ARG A 89 -4.67 11.02 0.10
N ARG A 90 -4.14 11.78 1.07
CA ARG A 90 -3.78 13.19 0.87
C ARG A 90 -2.73 13.39 -0.22
N SER A 91 -1.79 12.46 -0.35
CA SER A 91 -0.79 12.48 -1.43
C SER A 91 -1.44 12.30 -2.80
N ARG A 92 -2.39 11.36 -2.96
CA ARG A 92 -3.15 11.18 -4.21
C ARG A 92 -3.95 12.43 -4.57
N GLU A 93 -4.70 12.97 -3.62
CA GLU A 93 -5.48 14.22 -3.79
C GLU A 93 -4.58 15.39 -4.22
N LEU A 94 -3.38 15.51 -3.65
CA LEU A 94 -2.41 16.54 -4.03
C LEU A 94 -1.91 16.36 -5.47
N ILE A 95 -1.59 15.12 -5.87
CA ILE A 95 -1.13 14.79 -7.22
C ILE A 95 -2.22 15.12 -8.25
N GLU A 96 -3.46 14.71 -8.00
CA GLU A 96 -4.61 15.00 -8.87
C GLU A 96 -4.83 16.51 -9.03
N ARG A 97 -4.75 17.27 -7.92
CA ARG A 97 -4.86 18.73 -7.96
C ARG A 97 -3.74 19.35 -8.81
N LEU A 98 -2.49 18.91 -8.66
CA LEU A 98 -1.37 19.41 -9.46
C LEU A 98 -1.54 19.07 -10.95
N ALA A 99 -2.01 17.87 -11.27
CA ALA A 99 -2.29 17.46 -12.64
C ALA A 99 -3.39 18.33 -13.28
N SER A 100 -4.48 18.60 -12.54
CA SER A 100 -5.59 19.45 -13.02
C SER A 100 -5.19 20.91 -13.24
N GLN A 101 -4.30 21.47 -12.40
CA GLN A 101 -3.80 22.84 -12.55
C GLN A 101 -2.91 23.00 -13.78
N THR A 102 -2.14 21.97 -14.13
CA THR A 102 -1.24 21.98 -15.30
C THR A 102 -2.02 21.93 -16.61
N SER A 103 -3.21 21.30 -16.63
CA SER A 103 -4.07 21.20 -17.82
C SER A 103 -4.86 22.48 -18.15
N THR A 104 -4.94 23.46 -17.26
CA THR A 104 -5.72 24.70 -17.49
C THR A 104 -4.84 25.85 -18.04
N ALA A 105 -3.53 25.61 -18.19
CA ALA A 105 -2.55 26.60 -18.61
C ALA A 105 -2.04 26.40 -20.06
N ALA A 106 -2.67 25.51 -20.83
CA ALA A 106 -2.40 25.25 -22.25
C ALA A 106 -3.67 25.50 -23.08
#